data_AF-A0A3M1JK04-F1
#
_entry.id   AF-A0A3M1JK04-F1
#
_cell.length_a   1.000
_cell.length_b   1.000
_cell.length_c   1.000
_cell.angle_alpha   90.00
_cell.angle_beta   90.00
_cell.angle_gamma   90.00
#
_symmetry.space_group_name_H-M   'P 1'
#
loop_
_entity.id
_entity.type
_entity.pdbx_description
1 polymer ?
#
loop_
_entity_poly.entity_id
_entity_poly.type
_entity_poly.pdbx_seq_one_letter_code
_entity_poly.pdbx_strand_id
1 'polypeptide(L)'
;EYPIANRRIQKKMEWLGVSYPQSKYKHKRIIMYYSSMIKNKKAREMIKKNIAEMAGERENEEVLQAGLGTIAKGILGNEPVLKPQELDKDLSFCRENGIRTAVIFRLGGLNEGYMRIINKHWG
;
A
#
# COMPACT_ATOMS: atom_id res chain seq x y z
N GLU A 1 4.31 -6.08 -5.48
CA GLU A 1 5.50 -6.20 -6.36
C GLU A 1 5.66 -4.92 -7.16
N TYR A 2 6.87 -4.34 -7.18
CA TYR A 2 7.16 -3.09 -7.89
C TYR A 2 7.11 -3.30 -9.41
N PRO A 3 6.62 -2.31 -10.19
CA PRO A 3 6.68 -2.42 -11.64
C PRO A 3 8.15 -2.47 -12.11
N ILE A 4 8.57 -3.60 -12.67
CA ILE A 4 9.90 -3.76 -13.25
C ILE A 4 9.82 -3.33 -14.71
N ALA A 5 10.35 -2.16 -15.04
CA ALA A 5 10.30 -1.60 -16.39
C ALA A 5 11.13 -2.38 -17.44
N ASN A 6 12.05 -3.25 -17.00
CA ASN A 6 12.98 -3.95 -17.90
C ASN A 6 12.78 -5.47 -17.86
N ARG A 7 12.36 -6.03 -19.00
CA ARG A 7 12.11 -7.46 -19.21
C ARG A 7 13.30 -8.37 -18.87
N ARG A 8 14.54 -7.88 -19.02
CA ARG A 8 15.76 -8.64 -18.64
C ARG A 8 15.92 -8.70 -17.13
N ILE A 9 15.64 -7.60 -16.43
CA ILE A 9 15.67 -7.54 -14.97
C ILE A 9 14.56 -8.42 -14.41
N GLN A 10 13.35 -8.36 -14.98
CA GLN A 10 12.23 -9.19 -14.57
C GLN A 10 12.59 -10.69 -14.65
N LYS A 11 13.12 -11.17 -15.78
CA LYS A 11 13.55 -12.58 -15.90
C LYS A 11 14.62 -12.98 -14.88
N LYS A 12 15.57 -12.08 -14.57
CA LYS A 12 16.58 -12.34 -13.54
C LYS A 12 15.95 -12.44 -12.15
N MET A 13 15.00 -11.56 -11.83
CA MET A 13 14.28 -11.58 -10.55
C MET A 13 13.36 -12.81 -10.43
N GLU A 14 12.73 -13.24 -11.52
CA GLU A 14 11.97 -14.49 -11.59
C GLU A 14 12.86 -15.69 -11.34
N TRP A 15 14.04 -15.75 -11.97
CA TRP A 15 15.01 -16.84 -11.77
C TRP A 15 15.52 -16.90 -10.32
N LEU A 16 15.74 -15.75 -9.69
CA LEU A 16 16.09 -15.65 -8.28
C LEU A 16 14.93 -16.00 -7.33
N GLY A 17 13.72 -16.22 -7.83
CA GLY A 17 12.53 -16.51 -7.02
C GLY A 17 12.02 -15.31 -6.22
N VAL A 18 12.41 -14.09 -6.58
CA VAL A 18 12.02 -12.84 -5.90
C VAL A 18 11.02 -12.00 -6.69
N SER A 19 10.61 -12.47 -7.86
CA SER A 19 9.58 -11.86 -8.70
C SER A 19 8.67 -12.93 -9.28
N TYR A 20 7.36 -12.64 -9.33
CA TYR A 20 6.34 -13.58 -9.76
C TYR A 20 5.40 -12.87 -10.72
N PRO A 21 5.41 -13.17 -12.03
CA PRO A 21 4.53 -12.49 -12.96
C PRO A 21 3.07 -12.86 -12.71
N GLN A 22 2.20 -11.86 -12.65
CA GLN A 22 0.76 -12.08 -12.45
C GLN A 22 0.11 -12.92 -13.56
N SER A 23 0.61 -12.83 -14.79
CA SER A 23 0.15 -13.65 -15.92
C SER A 23 0.36 -15.15 -15.70
N LYS A 24 1.31 -15.54 -14.83
CA LYS A 24 1.61 -16.93 -14.49
C LYS A 24 1.04 -17.33 -13.13
N TYR A 25 1.08 -16.42 -12.16
CA TYR A 25 0.63 -16.65 -10.80
C TYR A 25 -0.52 -15.70 -10.47
N LYS A 26 -1.72 -16.23 -10.25
CA LYS A 26 -2.92 -15.44 -9.89
C LYS A 26 -2.81 -14.89 -8.46
N HIS A 27 -1.93 -13.93 -8.23
CA HIS A 27 -1.67 -13.34 -6.92
C HIS A 27 -1.97 -11.84 -6.92
N LYS A 28 -2.27 -11.30 -5.74
CA LYS A 28 -2.52 -9.87 -5.54
C LYS A 28 -1.20 -9.11 -5.40
N ARG A 29 -1.15 -7.89 -5.92
CA ARG A 29 -0.02 -6.99 -5.81
C ARG A 29 -0.27 -5.98 -4.70
N ILE A 30 0.63 -5.95 -3.73
CA ILE A 30 0.65 -4.91 -2.70
C ILE A 30 1.59 -3.79 -3.19
N ILE A 31 1.07 -2.56 -3.25
CA ILE A 31 1.88 -1.33 -3.31
C ILE A 31 2.07 -0.81 -1.90
N MET A 32 3.31 -0.53 -1.53
CA MET A 32 3.64 0.02 -0.21
C MET A 32 3.47 1.54 -0.23
N TYR A 33 2.39 2.03 0.37
CA TYR A 33 2.10 3.46 0.50
C TYR A 33 2.20 3.89 1.96
N TYR A 34 3.43 4.18 2.38
CA TYR A 34 3.75 4.58 3.76
C TYR A 34 3.74 6.10 3.90
N SER A 35 2.55 6.70 3.85
CA SER A 35 2.35 8.14 3.90
C SER A 35 3.05 8.81 5.09
N SER A 36 3.05 8.15 6.27
CA SER A 36 3.67 8.61 7.50
C SER A 36 5.20 8.73 7.41
N MET A 37 5.84 7.97 6.52
CA MET A 37 7.29 8.04 6.26
C MET A 37 7.66 9.08 5.20
N ILE A 38 6.71 9.53 4.37
CA ILE A 38 6.96 10.46 3.27
C ILE A 38 6.80 11.91 3.76
N LYS A 39 7.90 12.47 4.30
CA LYS A 39 7.91 13.84 4.83
C LYS A 39 7.67 14.92 3.77
N ASN A 40 8.15 14.72 2.54
CA ASN A 40 8.01 15.70 1.46
C ASN A 40 6.60 15.63 0.85
N LYS A 41 5.84 16.73 0.94
CA LYS A 41 4.46 16.81 0.42
C LYS A 41 4.39 16.59 -1.10
N LYS A 42 5.28 17.19 -1.90
CA LYS A 42 5.29 17.03 -3.36
C LYS A 42 5.54 15.56 -3.75
N ALA A 43 6.50 14.92 -3.07
CA ALA A 43 6.77 13.50 -3.29
C ALA A 43 5.57 12.62 -2.93
N ARG A 44 4.86 12.94 -1.84
CA ARG A 44 3.65 12.22 -1.42
C ARG A 44 2.54 12.33 -2.45
N GLU A 45 2.26 13.53 -2.95
CA GLU A 45 1.23 13.74 -3.97
C GLU A 45 1.60 13.07 -5.30
N MET A 46 2.87 13.08 -5.69
CA MET A 46 3.34 12.35 -6.86
C MET A 46 3.16 10.84 -6.71
N ILE A 47 3.48 10.28 -5.54
CA ILE A 47 3.26 8.86 -5.24
C ILE A 47 1.77 8.53 -5.29
N LYS A 48 0.91 9.36 -4.68
CA LYS A 48 -0.55 9.19 -4.74
C LYS A 48 -1.06 9.20 -6.18
N LYS A 49 -0.61 10.15 -6.99
CA LYS A 49 -0.98 10.22 -8.41
C LYS A 49 -0.61 8.94 -9.16
N ASN A 50 0.62 8.45 -8.99
CA ASN A 50 1.05 7.22 -9.64
C ASN A 50 0.24 6.00 -9.17
N ILE A 51 -0.09 5.92 -7.87
CA ILE A 51 -0.92 4.85 -7.34
C ILE A 51 -2.34 4.91 -7.92
N ALA A 52 -2.91 6.11 -8.03
CA ALA A 52 -4.23 6.31 -8.62
C ALA A 52 -4.25 5.92 -10.12
N GLU A 53 -3.23 6.31 -10.87
CA GLU A 53 -3.07 5.90 -12.28
C GLU A 53 -2.97 4.37 -12.40
N MET A 54 -2.14 3.72 -11.57
CA MET A 54 -2.04 2.26 -11.54
C MET A 54 -3.36 1.58 -11.16
N ALA A 55 -4.11 2.14 -10.21
CA ALA A 55 -5.40 1.59 -9.79
C ALA A 55 -6.49 1.73 -10.88
N GLY A 56 -6.40 2.76 -11.72
CA GLY A 56 -7.29 2.97 -12.85
C GLY A 56 -7.00 2.07 -14.06
N GLU A 57 -5.87 1.37 -14.09
CA GLU A 57 -5.58 0.38 -15.12
C GLU A 57 -6.46 -0.87 -14.92
N ARG A 58 -7.21 -1.25 -15.96
CA ARG A 58 -8.17 -2.38 -15.91
C ARG A 58 -7.55 -3.71 -15.46
N GLU A 59 -6.26 -3.91 -15.74
CA GLU A 59 -5.52 -5.10 -15.30
C GLU A 59 -5.26 -5.15 -13.78
N ASN A 60 -5.35 -4.01 -13.10
CA ASN A 60 -5.04 -3.87 -11.69
C ASN A 60 -6.28 -3.78 -10.78
N GLU A 61 -7.48 -3.58 -11.34
CA GLU A 61 -8.72 -3.24 -10.59
C GLU A 61 -9.06 -4.24 -9.47
N GLU A 62 -8.81 -5.54 -9.68
CA GLU A 62 -9.13 -6.59 -8.69
C GLU A 62 -7.93 -7.12 -7.91
N VAL A 63 -6.72 -6.80 -8.37
CA VAL A 63 -5.48 -7.39 -7.87
C VAL A 63 -4.64 -6.42 -7.06
N LEU A 64 -4.91 -5.13 -7.15
CA LEU A 64 -4.14 -4.11 -6.44
C LEU A 64 -4.60 -3.95 -4.99
N GLN A 65 -3.62 -3.97 -4.09
CA GLN A 65 -3.80 -3.73 -2.67
C GLN A 65 -2.86 -2.62 -2.21
N ALA A 66 -3.30 -1.82 -1.24
CA ALA A 66 -2.44 -0.80 -0.61
C ALA A 66 -1.91 -1.30 0.74
N GLY A 67 -0.60 -1.45 0.86
CA GLY A 67 0.07 -1.62 2.14
C GLY A 67 0.25 -0.26 2.80
N LEU A 68 -0.48 -0.01 3.89
CA LEU A 68 -0.46 1.26 4.62
C LEU A 68 0.62 1.25 5.70
N GLY A 69 1.05 2.43 6.17
CA GLY A 69 2.10 2.53 7.19
C GLY A 69 1.84 1.71 8.47
N THR A 70 2.83 1.66 9.37
CA THR A 70 2.73 0.85 10.59
C THR A 70 1.97 1.56 11.70
N ILE A 71 1.03 0.89 12.35
CA ILE A 71 0.26 1.45 13.50
C ILE A 71 0.91 1.19 14.87
N ALA A 72 2.07 0.52 14.90
CA ALA A 72 2.90 0.35 16.09
C ALA A 72 4.38 0.53 15.73
N LYS A 73 5.18 0.88 16.74
CA LYS A 73 6.65 0.92 16.63
C LYS A 73 7.23 -0.48 16.46
N GLY A 74 8.36 -0.56 15.78
CA GLY A 74 9.11 -1.80 15.60
C GLY A 74 10.22 -1.89 16.64
N ILE A 75 11.05 -2.91 16.53
CA ILE A 75 12.17 -3.17 17.45
C ILE A 75 13.14 -1.99 17.51
N LEU A 76 13.36 -1.30 16.39
CA LEU A 76 14.25 -0.13 16.31
C LEU A 76 13.59 1.17 16.82
N GLY A 77 12.27 1.20 16.96
CA GLY A 77 11.51 2.28 17.61
C GLY A 77 11.54 3.65 16.92
N ASN A 78 12.14 3.76 15.75
CA ASN A 78 12.44 5.02 15.06
C ASN A 78 11.48 5.32 13.89
N GLU A 79 10.60 4.39 13.53
CA GLU A 79 9.61 4.60 12.49
C GLU A 79 8.44 5.48 12.95
N PRO A 80 7.94 6.38 12.08
CA PRO A 80 6.74 7.16 12.36
C PRO A 80 5.51 6.24 12.35
N VAL A 81 4.80 6.22 13.48
CA VAL A 81 3.52 5.52 13.62
C VAL A 81 2.45 6.26 12.84
N LEU A 82 1.75 5.55 11.96
CA LEU A 82 0.61 6.06 11.20
C LEU A 82 -0.54 6.35 12.17
N LYS A 83 -0.86 7.63 12.43
CA LYS A 83 -1.91 8.01 13.38
C LYS A 83 -3.32 7.75 12.82
N PRO A 84 -4.36 7.64 13.66
CA PRO A 84 -5.74 7.43 13.19
C PRO A 84 -6.21 8.45 12.14
N GLN A 85 -5.87 9.74 12.30
CA GLN A 85 -6.24 10.80 11.34
C GLN A 85 -5.49 10.69 10.00
N GLU A 86 -4.30 10.09 10.01
CA GLU A 86 -3.52 9.84 8.80
C GLU A 86 -4.04 8.57 8.11
N LEU A 87 -4.36 7.53 8.89
CA LEU A 87 -5.06 6.35 8.40
C LEU A 87 -6.36 6.76 7.70
N ASP A 88 -7.18 7.63 8.30
CA ASP A 88 -8.44 8.11 7.69
C ASP A 88 -8.23 8.68 6.29
N LYS A 89 -7.19 9.50 6.10
CA LYS A 89 -6.84 10.08 4.81
C LYS A 89 -6.37 9.03 3.81
N ASP A 90 -5.58 8.07 4.27
CA ASP A 90 -5.07 7.01 3.42
C ASP A 90 -6.18 6.03 3.00
N LEU A 91 -7.14 5.72 3.89
CA LEU A 91 -8.31 4.90 3.57
C LEU A 91 -9.25 5.61 2.60
N SER A 92 -9.50 6.91 2.83
CA SER A 92 -10.30 7.74 1.91
C SER A 92 -9.69 7.74 0.52
N PHE A 93 -8.38 7.98 0.42
CA PHE A 93 -7.65 7.92 -0.84
C PHE A 93 -7.79 6.56 -1.53
N CYS A 94 -7.64 5.45 -0.80
CA CYS A 94 -7.80 4.11 -1.37
C CYS A 94 -9.21 3.92 -1.95
N ARG A 95 -10.24 4.29 -1.18
CA ARG A 95 -11.65 4.15 -1.58
C ARG A 95 -11.99 5.00 -2.80
N GLU A 96 -11.58 6.26 -2.80
CA GLU A 96 -11.81 7.22 -3.89
C GLU A 96 -11.17 6.76 -5.21
N ASN A 97 -10.09 5.98 -5.14
CA ASN A 97 -9.34 5.50 -6.31
C ASN A 97 -9.59 4.02 -6.61
N GLY A 98 -10.67 3.43 -6.07
CA GLY A 98 -11.07 2.06 -6.40
C GLY A 98 -10.19 0.96 -5.80
N ILE A 99 -9.28 1.27 -4.88
CA ILE A 99 -8.44 0.28 -4.19
C ILE A 99 -9.27 -0.40 -3.11
N ARG A 100 -9.72 -1.62 -3.40
CA ARG A 100 -10.68 -2.36 -2.55
C ARG A 100 -10.07 -3.11 -1.37
N THR A 101 -8.75 -3.21 -1.30
CA THR A 101 -8.08 -3.87 -0.18
C THR A 101 -6.91 -3.05 0.32
N ALA A 102 -6.90 -2.76 1.62
CA ALA A 102 -5.75 -2.23 2.32
C ALA A 102 -5.20 -3.23 3.34
N VAL A 103 -3.89 -3.21 3.52
CA VAL A 103 -3.15 -4.02 4.48
C VAL A 103 -2.55 -3.07 5.52
N ILE A 104 -2.94 -3.23 6.77
CA ILE A 104 -2.43 -2.45 7.91
C ILE A 104 -1.39 -3.31 8.64
N PHE A 105 -0.18 -2.79 8.79
CA PHE A 105 0.90 -3.53 9.44
C PHE A 105 0.97 -3.25 10.94
N ARG A 106 1.34 -4.29 11.69
CA ARG A 106 1.58 -4.30 13.15
C ARG A 106 0.32 -4.06 13.99
N LEU A 107 -0.59 -5.02 13.92
CA LEU A 107 -1.86 -5.01 14.65
C LEU A 107 -1.73 -4.88 16.19
N GLY A 108 -0.54 -5.09 16.78
CA GLY A 108 -0.29 -4.81 18.20
C GLY A 108 -0.50 -3.35 18.62
N GLY A 109 -0.58 -2.40 17.68
CA GLY A 109 -0.93 -0.99 17.95
C GLY A 109 -2.41 -0.66 17.78
N LEU A 110 -3.25 -1.65 17.45
CA LEU A 110 -4.67 -1.44 17.21
C LEU A 110 -5.38 -1.00 18.51
N ASN A 111 -6.24 0.01 18.38
CA ASN A 111 -7.04 0.54 19.47
C ASN A 111 -8.37 1.06 18.93
N GLU A 112 -9.26 1.51 19.81
CA GLU A 112 -10.58 2.03 19.43
C GLU A 112 -10.52 3.18 18.41
N GLY A 113 -9.50 4.03 18.49
CA GLY A 113 -9.30 5.12 17.54
C GLY A 113 -9.09 4.60 16.12
N TYR A 114 -8.24 3.58 15.94
CA TYR A 114 -8.06 2.93 14.64
C TYR A 114 -9.31 2.16 14.21
N MET A 115 -9.97 1.43 15.12
CA MET A 115 -11.17 0.66 14.80
C MET A 115 -12.31 1.56 14.31
N ARG A 116 -12.51 2.74 14.93
CA ARG A 116 -13.49 3.74 14.45
C ARG A 116 -13.22 4.15 13.01
N ILE A 117 -11.95 4.39 12.65
CA ILE A 117 -11.56 4.78 11.30
C ILE A 117 -11.74 3.62 10.32
N ILE A 118 -11.36 2.40 10.69
CA ILE A 118 -11.55 1.21 9.85
C ILE A 118 -13.04 0.99 9.56
N ASN A 119 -13.89 1.02 10.59
CA ASN A 119 -15.33 0.83 10.46
C ASN A 119 -16.00 1.95 9.65
N LYS A 120 -15.51 3.20 9.72
CA LYS A 120 -16.00 4.31 8.90
C LYS A 120 -15.86 4.04 7.38
N HIS A 121 -14.81 3.31 6.97
CA HIS A 121 -14.50 3.09 5.56
C HIS A 121 -14.85 1.70 5.04
N TRP A 122 -14.84 0.68 5.90
CA TRP A 122 -15.02 -0.73 5.54
C TRP A 122 -15.88 -1.54 6.52
N GLY A 123 -16.56 -0.85 7.45
CA GLY A 123 -17.60 -1.46 8.27
C GLY A 123 -18.94 -1.58 7.57
#